data_AF-A0A9E0PBU3-F1
#
_entry.id   AF-A0A9E0PBU3-F1
#
_cell.length_a   1.000
_cell.length_b   1.000
_cell.length_c   1.000
_cell.angle_alpha   90.00
_cell.angle_beta   90.00
_cell.angle_gamma   90.00
#
_symmetry.space_group_name_H-M   'P 1'
#
loop_
_entity.id
_entity.type
_entity.pdbx_description
1 polymer ?
#
loop_
_entity_poly.entity_id
_entity_poly.type
_entity_poly.pdbx_seq_one_letter_code
_entity_poly.pdbx_strand_id
1 'polypeptide(L)'
;QFSQGLDNPDDPALWEKDLTGAIVHWIDLGQPDESRVRKATGRADKVSVYCYGGSSTTLWWSQLVNKLGRLQNLRVVRLSEESVNALAGLCERSMRLQITLQDGEWFISSERGDLTLIPEQLFPAR
;
A
#
# COMPACT_ATOMS: atom_id res chain seq x y z
N GLN A 1 -4.85 6.72 10.20
CA GLN A 1 -4.74 5.96 11.46
C GLN A 1 -4.42 4.51 11.14
N PHE A 2 -3.57 3.85 11.93
CA PHE A 2 -3.46 2.39 11.90
C PHE A 2 -4.75 1.77 12.42
N SER A 3 -5.10 0.61 11.88
CA SER A 3 -6.24 -0.17 12.37
C SER A 3 -5.74 -1.51 12.97
N GLN A 4 -6.66 -2.35 13.44
CA GLN A 4 -6.35 -3.71 13.88
C GLN A 4 -5.90 -4.61 12.71
N GLY A 5 -6.28 -4.30 11.47
CA GLY A 5 -5.75 -4.83 10.19
C GLY A 5 -5.32 -6.30 10.14
N LEU A 6 -4.14 -6.62 10.69
CA LEU A 6 -3.61 -7.99 10.78
C LEU A 6 -4.43 -8.89 11.72
N ASP A 7 -5.03 -8.30 12.76
CA ASP A 7 -5.82 -9.00 13.78
C ASP A 7 -7.32 -9.00 13.46
N ASN A 8 -7.76 -8.16 12.51
CA ASN A 8 -9.15 -8.08 12.08
C ASN A 8 -9.26 -8.10 10.54
N PRO A 9 -9.76 -9.20 9.92
CA PRO A 9 -9.87 -9.30 8.47
C PRO A 9 -10.88 -8.32 7.87
N ASP A 10 -11.74 -7.70 8.69
CA ASP A 10 -12.69 -6.69 8.26
C ASP A 10 -12.13 -5.28 8.17
N ASP A 11 -10.92 -5.04 8.70
CA ASP A 11 -10.28 -3.72 8.75
C ASP A 11 -9.05 -3.62 7.82
N PRO A 12 -8.74 -2.42 7.29
CA PRO A 12 -7.54 -2.19 6.47
C PRO A 12 -6.26 -2.21 7.30
N ALA A 13 -5.08 -2.18 6.68
CA ALA A 13 -3.87 -1.85 7.43
C ALA A 13 -3.93 -0.42 7.99
N LEU A 14 -4.36 0.54 7.16
CA LEU A 14 -4.59 1.93 7.57
C LEU A 14 -5.87 2.48 6.94
N TRP A 15 -6.50 3.42 7.64
CA TRP A 15 -7.55 4.23 7.05
C TRP A 15 -7.41 5.72 7.36
N GLU A 16 -8.03 6.53 6.52
CA GLU A 16 -8.42 7.89 6.80
C GLU A 16 -9.94 7.94 6.91
N LYS A 17 -10.45 8.57 7.96
CA LYS A 17 -11.88 8.80 8.16
C LYS A 17 -12.14 10.29 8.30
N ASP A 18 -13.26 10.74 7.77
CA ASP A 18 -13.72 12.12 7.97
C ASP A 18 -14.33 12.31 9.38
N LEU A 19 -14.83 13.53 9.64
CA LEU A 19 -15.44 13.88 10.92
C LEU A 19 -16.77 13.15 11.19
N THR A 20 -17.40 12.56 10.17
CA THR A 20 -18.62 11.75 10.29
C THR A 20 -18.33 10.27 10.54
N GLY A 21 -17.06 9.87 10.40
CA GLY A 21 -16.62 8.49 10.51
C GLY A 21 -16.65 7.71 9.18
N ALA A 22 -17.01 8.35 8.07
CA ALA A 22 -16.95 7.75 6.74
C ALA A 22 -15.49 7.52 6.32
N ILE A 23 -15.21 6.42 5.62
CA ILE A 23 -13.85 6.07 5.22
C ILE A 23 -13.50 6.81 3.92
N VAL A 24 -12.59 7.76 4.01
CA VAL A 24 -12.11 8.53 2.86
C VAL A 24 -11.01 7.76 2.11
N HIS A 25 -10.11 7.09 2.84
CA HIS A 25 -9.04 6.31 2.23
C HIS A 25 -8.83 5.00 2.98
N TRP A 26 -8.97 3.89 2.26
CA TRP A 26 -8.63 2.53 2.70
C TRP A 26 -7.26 2.13 2.16
N ILE A 27 -6.36 1.66 3.03
CA ILE A 27 -5.01 1.23 2.64
C ILE A 27 -4.77 -0.21 3.11
N ASP A 28 -4.54 -1.09 2.15
CA ASP A 28 -4.16 -2.48 2.39
C ASP A 28 -2.70 -2.75 1.99
N LEU A 29 -2.10 -3.74 2.65
CA LEU A 29 -0.75 -4.20 2.40
C LEU A 29 -0.77 -5.65 1.90
N GLY A 30 0.19 -6.02 1.06
CA GLY A 30 0.36 -7.39 0.58
C GLY A 30 -0.48 -7.70 -0.66
N GLN A 31 -1.06 -8.90 -0.71
CA GLN A 31 -1.72 -9.47 -1.89
C GLN A 31 -3.19 -9.84 -1.57
N PRO A 32 -4.06 -8.84 -1.32
CA PRO A 32 -5.46 -9.09 -0.98
C PRO A 32 -6.19 -9.80 -2.12
N ASP A 33 -7.14 -10.67 -1.78
CA ASP A 33 -7.95 -11.34 -2.77
C ASP A 33 -8.96 -10.38 -3.44
N GLU A 34 -9.60 -10.87 -4.51
CA GLU A 34 -10.60 -10.09 -5.26
C GLU A 34 -11.75 -9.60 -4.36
N SER A 35 -12.23 -10.45 -3.45
CA SER A 35 -13.37 -10.17 -2.58
C SER A 35 -13.07 -9.01 -1.63
N ARG A 36 -11.90 -9.03 -1.00
CA ARG A 36 -11.41 -7.97 -0.11
C ARG A 36 -11.28 -6.65 -0.84
N VAL A 37 -10.68 -6.64 -2.04
CA VAL A 37 -10.54 -5.41 -2.81
C VAL A 37 -11.91 -4.84 -3.19
N ARG A 38 -12.85 -5.68 -3.65
CA ARG A 38 -14.22 -5.22 -3.97
C ARG A 38 -14.93 -4.63 -2.75
N LYS A 39 -14.82 -5.29 -1.61
CA LYS A 39 -15.39 -4.82 -0.33
C LYS A 39 -14.79 -3.48 0.07
N ALA A 40 -13.48 -3.31 -0.02
CA ALA A 40 -12.82 -2.04 0.27
C ALA A 40 -13.33 -0.93 -0.66
N THR A 41 -13.42 -1.19 -1.97
CA THR A 41 -13.88 -0.19 -2.95
C THR A 41 -15.34 0.20 -2.78
N GLY A 42 -16.16 -0.65 -2.16
CA GLY A 42 -17.54 -0.31 -1.81
C GLY A 42 -17.70 0.41 -0.47
N ARG A 43 -16.63 0.52 0.33
CA ARG A 43 -16.64 1.10 1.68
C ARG A 43 -15.89 2.42 1.81
N ALA A 44 -15.08 2.78 0.81
CA ALA A 44 -14.22 3.95 0.87
C ALA A 44 -14.19 4.73 -0.46
N ASP A 45 -13.99 6.04 -0.37
CA ASP A 45 -13.87 6.91 -1.56
C ASP A 45 -12.60 6.60 -2.35
N LYS A 46 -11.54 6.14 -1.67
CA LYS A 46 -10.26 5.75 -2.25
C LYS A 46 -9.74 4.47 -1.63
N VAL A 47 -9.19 3.58 -2.46
CA VAL A 47 -8.51 2.36 -2.03
C VAL A 47 -7.09 2.34 -2.58
N SER A 48 -6.11 2.06 -1.73
CA SER A 48 -4.73 1.83 -2.15
C SER A 48 -4.21 0.50 -1.62
N VAL A 49 -3.68 -0.33 -2.51
CA VAL A 49 -3.03 -1.58 -2.14
C VAL A 49 -1.53 -1.40 -2.41
N TYR A 50 -0.72 -1.53 -1.35
CA TYR A 50 0.73 -1.60 -1.46
C TYR A 50 1.18 -3.05 -1.38
N CYS A 51 1.53 -3.61 -2.54
CA CYS A 51 1.95 -5.00 -2.66
C CYS A 51 3.47 -5.13 -2.73
N TYR A 52 3.97 -6.26 -2.22
CA TYR A 52 5.38 -6.62 -2.16
C TYR A 52 5.53 -8.14 -2.15
N GLY A 53 6.76 -8.62 -2.39
CA GLY A 53 7.07 -10.05 -2.51
C GLY A 53 7.51 -10.51 -3.90
N GLY A 54 8.11 -9.61 -4.69
CA GLY A 54 8.77 -9.94 -5.95
C GLY A 54 7.84 -10.58 -6.98
N SER A 55 8.23 -11.75 -7.49
CA SER A 55 7.53 -12.48 -8.57
C SER A 55 6.10 -12.89 -8.20
N SER A 56 5.84 -13.19 -6.92
CA SER A 56 4.50 -13.54 -6.44
C SER A 56 3.48 -12.42 -6.65
N THR A 57 3.91 -11.16 -6.47
CA THR A 57 3.07 -9.97 -6.69
C THR A 57 2.70 -9.80 -8.16
N THR A 58 3.63 -10.09 -9.07
CA THR A 58 3.35 -10.05 -10.52
C THR A 58 2.28 -11.08 -10.89
N LEU A 59 2.41 -12.31 -10.39
CA LEU A 59 1.44 -13.37 -10.64
C LEU A 59 0.07 -13.02 -10.07
N TRP A 60 0.02 -12.61 -8.79
CA TRP A 60 -1.20 -12.13 -8.14
C TRP A 60 -1.89 -11.04 -8.95
N TRP A 61 -1.16 -9.99 -9.35
CA TRP A 61 -1.77 -8.87 -10.07
C TRP A 61 -2.30 -9.29 -11.44
N SER A 62 -1.55 -10.11 -12.20
CA SER A 62 -1.98 -10.60 -13.51
C SER A 62 -3.30 -11.39 -13.47
N GLN A 63 -3.59 -12.08 -12.36
CA GLN A 63 -4.85 -12.81 -12.18
C GLN A 63 -6.04 -11.89 -11.82
N LEU A 64 -5.76 -10.75 -11.20
CA LEU A 64 -6.78 -9.84 -10.66
C LEU A 64 -7.07 -8.64 -11.57
N VAL A 65 -6.11 -8.19 -12.38
CA VAL A 65 -6.19 -6.96 -13.18
C VAL A 65 -7.44 -6.92 -14.06
N ASN A 66 -7.77 -8.01 -14.75
CA ASN A 66 -8.93 -8.06 -15.65
C ASN A 66 -10.27 -7.98 -14.90
N LYS A 67 -10.30 -8.42 -13.64
CA LYS A 67 -11.51 -8.45 -12.82
C LYS A 67 -11.74 -7.16 -12.06
N LEU A 68 -10.65 -6.50 -11.66
CA LEU A 68 -10.63 -5.29 -10.84
C LEU A 68 -10.40 -4.02 -11.65
N GLY A 69 -9.98 -4.12 -12.92
CA GLY A 69 -9.59 -2.99 -13.77
C GLY A 69 -10.70 -1.98 -14.08
N ARG A 70 -11.96 -2.28 -13.73
CA ARG A 70 -13.11 -1.37 -13.83
C ARG A 70 -13.34 -0.50 -12.58
N LEU A 71 -12.62 -0.76 -11.49
CA LEU A 71 -12.79 -0.04 -10.22
C LEU A 71 -12.07 1.30 -10.31
N GLN A 72 -12.83 2.40 -10.27
CA GLN A 72 -12.31 3.74 -10.50
C GLN A 72 -11.56 4.32 -9.30
N ASN A 73 -11.88 3.85 -8.10
CA ASN A 73 -11.28 4.30 -6.84
C ASN A 73 -10.13 3.39 -6.35
N LEU A 74 -9.68 2.44 -7.17
CA LEU A 74 -8.59 1.53 -6.82
C LEU A 74 -7.25 2.05 -7.34
N ARG A 75 -6.24 2.01 -6.47
CA ARG A 75 -4.83 2.17 -6.83
C ARG A 75 -4.03 0.97 -6.34
N VAL A 76 -3.19 0.40 -7.19
CA VAL A 76 -2.28 -0.70 -6.83
C VAL A 76 -0.86 -0.26 -7.09
N VAL A 77 -0.03 -0.36 -6.06
CA VAL A 77 1.36 0.09 -6.06
C VAL A 77 2.25 -1.05 -5.59
N ARG A 78 3.26 -1.40 -6.38
CA ARG A 78 4.27 -2.40 -6.05
C ARG A 78 5.50 -1.73 -5.46
N LEU A 79 5.97 -2.27 -4.34
CA LEU A 79 7.28 -1.98 -3.79
C LEU A 79 8.22 -3.14 -4.13
N SER A 80 9.45 -2.81 -4.54
CA SER A 80 10.45 -3.84 -4.81
C SER A 80 10.83 -4.59 -3.53
N GLU A 81 11.21 -5.86 -3.65
CA GLU A 81 11.65 -6.66 -2.50
C GLU A 81 12.90 -6.07 -1.85
N GLU A 82 13.82 -5.54 -2.65
CA GLU A 82 15.00 -4.81 -2.19
C GLU A 82 14.61 -3.60 -1.33
N SER A 83 13.68 -2.77 -1.80
CA SER A 83 13.21 -1.59 -1.07
C SER A 83 12.53 -1.96 0.25
N VAL A 84 11.73 -3.03 0.28
CA VAL A 84 11.07 -3.49 1.51
C VAL A 84 12.09 -4.03 2.52
N ASN A 85 13.08 -4.79 2.07
CA ASN A 85 14.16 -5.28 2.92
C ASN A 85 15.00 -4.13 3.48
N ALA A 86 15.31 -3.12 2.65
CA ALA A 86 16.01 -1.92 3.09
C ALA A 86 15.19 -1.12 4.13
N LEU A 87 13.88 -0.96 3.93
CA LEU A 87 12.98 -0.32 4.89
C LEU A 87 12.92 -1.07 6.22
N ALA A 88 12.83 -2.40 6.19
CA ALA A 88 12.91 -3.23 7.40
C ALA A 88 14.27 -3.03 8.11
N GLY A 89 15.32 -2.85 7.31
CA GLY A 89 16.64 -2.43 7.75
C GLY A 89 16.74 -1.02 8.31
N LEU A 90 15.68 -0.20 8.37
CA LEU A 90 15.67 1.07 9.11
C LEU A 90 14.84 1.01 10.40
N CYS A 91 14.12 -0.10 10.64
CA CYS A 91 13.21 -0.22 11.78
C CYS A 91 13.95 -0.21 13.13
N GLU A 92 13.42 0.56 14.08
CA GLU A 92 13.86 0.64 15.47
C GLU A 92 12.66 0.81 16.42
N ARG A 93 12.87 0.62 17.73
CA ARG A 93 11.81 0.78 18.75
C ARG A 93 11.29 2.23 18.81
N SER A 94 12.18 3.20 18.60
CA SER A 94 11.86 4.61 18.44
C SER A 94 12.58 5.09 17.20
N MET A 95 11.86 5.78 16.31
CA MET A 95 12.39 6.19 15.02
C MET A 95 12.07 7.65 14.75
N ARG A 96 13.02 8.33 14.12
CA ARG A 96 12.80 9.61 13.44
C ARG A 96 13.10 9.38 11.97
N LEU A 97 12.05 9.49 11.14
CA LEU A 97 12.16 9.35 9.69
C LEU A 97 11.94 10.71 9.04
N GLN A 98 12.83 11.07 8.13
CA GLN A 98 12.61 12.16 7.19
C GLN A 98 12.32 11.55 5.82
N ILE A 99 11.17 11.90 5.25
CA ILE A 99 10.72 11.36 3.96
C ILE A 99 10.55 12.51 2.98
N THR A 100 11.25 12.44 1.85
CA THR A 100 11.13 13.39 0.74
C THR A 100 10.54 12.68 -0.48
N LEU A 101 9.52 13.30 -1.06
CA LEU A 101 8.77 12.78 -2.21
C LEU A 101 9.08 13.68 -3.41
N GLN A 102 9.81 13.17 -4.39
CA GLN A 102 10.20 13.95 -5.57
C GLN A 102 10.16 13.07 -6.82
N ASP A 103 9.47 13.54 -7.87
CA ASP A 103 9.41 12.88 -9.19
C ASP A 103 9.01 11.39 -9.17
N GLY A 104 8.27 10.97 -8.15
CA GLY A 104 7.85 9.58 -7.94
C GLY A 104 8.85 8.74 -7.13
N GLU A 105 10.01 9.28 -6.81
CA GLU A 105 11.00 8.69 -5.90
C GLU A 105 10.71 9.10 -4.46
N TRP A 106 10.92 8.16 -3.55
CA TRP A 106 10.79 8.35 -2.11
C TRP A 106 12.18 8.21 -1.52
N PHE A 107 12.74 9.31 -1.03
CA PHE A 107 13.98 9.31 -0.25
C PHE A 107 13.62 9.27 1.24
N ILE A 108 14.08 8.23 1.94
CA ILE A 108 13.85 8.04 3.36
C ILE A 108 15.20 8.07 4.08
N SER A 109 15.31 8.98 5.04
CA SER A 109 16.49 9.13 5.90
C SER A 109 16.13 8.83 7.36
N SER A 110 17.00 8.11 8.04
CA SER A 110 16.90 7.81 9.48
C SER A 110 18.27 7.78 10.15
N GLU A 111 18.31 7.59 11.46
CA GLU A 111 19.57 7.43 12.21
C GLU A 111 20.35 6.17 11.82
N ARG A 112 19.68 5.17 11.22
CA ARG A 112 20.31 3.91 10.74
C ARG A 112 20.81 3.97 9.30
N GLY A 113 20.56 5.07 8.61
CA GLY A 113 20.98 5.29 7.23
C GLY A 113 19.84 5.77 6.34
N ASP A 114 20.15 5.83 5.05
CA ASP A 114 19.27 6.39 4.05
C ASP A 114 18.97 5.35 2.96
N LEU A 115 17.79 5.45 2.35
CA LEU A 115 17.45 4.67 1.17
C LEU A 115 16.55 5.48 0.23
N THR A 116 16.68 5.18 -1.05
CA THR A 116 15.75 5.63 -2.08
C THR A 116 14.96 4.44 -2.58
N LEU A 117 13.65 4.62 -2.74
CA LEU A 117 12.79 3.65 -3.40
C LEU A 117 11.89 4.32 -4.42
N ILE A 118 11.51 3.56 -5.45
CA ILE A 118 10.62 4.01 -6.52
C ILE A 118 9.42 3.07 -6.52
N PRO A 119 8.25 3.48 -6.01
CA PRO A 119 7.06 2.68 -6.06
C PRO A 119 6.55 2.58 -7.51
N GLU A 120 6.24 1.38 -7.94
CA GLU A 120 5.71 1.14 -9.27
C GLU A 120 4.19 1.09 -9.24
N GLN A 121 3.54 1.97 -10.00
CA GLN A 121 2.08 1.95 -10.10
C GLN A 121 1.63 0.88 -11.10
N LEU A 122 1.00 -0.18 -10.58
CA LEU A 122 0.41 -1.25 -11.39
C LEU A 122 -1.00 -0.91 -11.87
N PHE A 123 -1.74 -0.08 -11.11
CA PHE A 123 -3.10 0.32 -11.45
C PHE A 123 -3.48 1.69 -10.86
N PRO A 124 -4.20 2.55 -11.61
CA PRO A 124 -4.43 2.44 -13.04
C PRO A 124 -3.08 2.44 -13.79
N ALA A 125 -2.99 1.72 -14.92
CA ALA A 125 -1.78 1.73 -15.74
C ALA A 125 -1.50 3.19 -16.16
N ARG A 126 -0.27 3.65 -15.93
CA ARG A 126 0.19 4.96 -16.42
C ARG A 126 0.44 4.92 -17.91
#